data_AF-A0A922G775-F1
#
_entry.id   AF-A0A922G775-F1
#
_cell.length_a   1.000
_cell.length_b   1.000
_cell.length_c   1.000
_cell.angle_alpha   90.00
_cell.angle_beta   90.00
_cell.angle_gamma   90.00
#
_symmetry.space_group_name_H-M   'P 1'
#
loop_
_entity.id
_entity.type
_entity.pdbx_description
1 polymer ?
#
loop_
_entity_poly.entity_id
_entity_poly.type
_entity_poly.pdbx_seq_one_letter_code
_entity_poly.pdbx_strand_id
1 'polypeptide(L)'
;MAAAHSLAGESGALLSNPKRMVPSMIEAVARLFVTRFLQTYISCGCLLLLEEGGMKFTFEGNMRICPLKVILRVHSPQFYWKVMTRADLGLADAYIAGDFSFTDKKDGLLNLFMILIASNNVNSHTTKMKKTRGWWAPVLFTARISSAINFFKHYSRKNTLTNARRNISRHYDLSNELFAMFMDETMQYSSAVFKNEDEDLKVAQLRKISILIEKARIDRKHEILEIGCGWGSFAIEVVKRTGCKYTGITLSKAQLEFAEKKVKDAGLQDHIRLLLCDYRQVPDTGHKYDRIISCEIIEHVGHEFMEEFFGCCESLLAEDGIHVLQFSAYPDQLYDENRLYLGFLKEYIFPGGCLPSLNRVTSAMTSASELCVEHLENIGNHYYKTLRCWRKNFMENQSKIVALGFDEKFIRTWEYYFEYCAAGFKSRTLGNYQIVFTRPGNVAAFGNPYQRVPSEVDHDDIPVSDGETTDPSY
;
A
#
# COMPACT_ATOMS: atom_id res chain seq x y z
N MET A 1 -49.22 6.89 59.57
CA MET A 1 -48.45 7.22 60.78
C MET A 1 -47.49 6.08 61.02
N ALA A 2 -46.17 6.19 61.17
CA ALA A 2 -45.15 7.25 61.09
C ALA A 2 -43.83 6.45 60.89
N ALA A 3 -43.02 6.74 59.86
CA ALA A 3 -41.81 7.58 59.89
C ALA A 3 -40.60 7.00 60.65
N ALA A 4 -39.42 7.17 60.02
CA ALA A 4 -38.05 7.17 60.56
C ALA A 4 -37.28 5.83 60.61
N HIS A 5 -36.48 5.55 59.57
CA HIS A 5 -35.01 5.71 59.58
C HIS A 5 -34.40 5.09 58.32
N SER A 6 -34.15 5.92 57.30
CA SER A 6 -33.27 5.57 56.18
C SER A 6 -32.37 6.77 55.93
N LEU A 7 -31.16 6.72 56.48
CA LEU A 7 -30.07 7.63 56.19
C LEU A 7 -28.75 6.86 56.37
N ALA A 8 -27.82 7.17 55.46
CA ALA A 8 -26.41 6.82 55.44
C ALA A 8 -26.04 5.40 54.96
N GLY A 9 -25.78 5.32 53.66
CA GLY A 9 -25.12 4.19 53.02
C GLY A 9 -24.76 4.45 51.56
N GLU A 10 -24.41 5.68 51.18
CA GLU A 10 -23.69 5.93 49.93
C GLU A 10 -22.31 5.28 50.06
N SER A 11 -22.20 4.02 49.66
CA SER A 11 -20.93 3.40 49.36
C SER A 11 -20.38 4.09 48.12
N GLY A 12 -19.54 5.10 48.35
CA GLY A 12 -18.77 5.75 47.32
C GLY A 12 -18.09 4.68 46.47
N ALA A 13 -18.43 4.66 45.19
CA ALA A 13 -17.62 3.96 44.21
C ALA A 13 -16.19 4.46 44.38
N LEU A 14 -15.32 3.58 44.87
CA LEU A 14 -13.87 3.79 44.88
C LEU A 14 -13.49 4.16 43.45
N LEU A 15 -13.33 5.46 43.22
CA LEU A 15 -12.63 6.00 42.07
C LEU A 15 -11.27 5.31 42.09
N SER A 16 -11.12 4.26 41.29
CA SER A 16 -9.84 3.60 41.08
C SER A 16 -8.88 4.69 40.64
N ASN A 17 -7.97 5.07 41.53
CA ASN A 17 -6.92 6.03 41.23
C ASN A 17 -6.26 5.54 39.93
N PRO A 18 -6.24 6.33 38.83
CA PRO A 18 -5.67 5.87 37.59
C PRO A 18 -4.24 5.42 37.88
N LYS A 19 -3.91 4.16 37.55
CA LYS A 19 -2.58 3.59 37.77
C LYS A 19 -1.56 4.57 37.20
N ARG A 20 -0.81 5.23 38.08
CA ARG A 20 0.19 6.21 37.67
C ARG A 20 1.29 5.44 36.96
N MET A 21 1.62 5.81 35.73
CA MET A 21 2.73 5.19 35.02
C MET A 21 4.04 5.55 35.75
N VAL A 22 4.70 4.55 36.34
CA VAL A 22 5.98 4.73 37.07
C VAL A 22 7.09 4.13 36.22
N PRO A 23 7.83 4.94 35.43
CA PRO A 23 8.93 4.43 34.63
C PRO A 23 10.11 4.02 35.54
N SER A 24 10.80 2.94 35.18
CA SER A 24 12.13 2.63 35.68
C SER A 24 13.13 3.75 35.33
N MET A 25 14.31 3.76 35.95
CA MET A 25 15.35 4.75 35.65
C MET A 25 15.72 4.77 34.15
N ILE A 26 15.79 3.59 33.52
CA ILE A 26 16.09 3.44 32.10
C ILE A 26 14.95 4.01 31.24
N GLU A 27 13.70 3.71 31.58
CA GLU A 27 12.53 4.23 30.87
C GLU A 27 12.36 5.75 31.06
N ALA A 28 12.74 6.29 32.22
CA ALA A 28 12.74 7.74 32.46
C ALA A 28 13.75 8.46 31.58
N VAL A 29 14.95 7.89 31.39
CA VAL A 29 15.96 8.40 30.44
C VAL A 29 15.43 8.29 29.01
N ALA A 30 14.83 7.15 28.64
CA ALA A 30 14.26 6.96 27.32
C ALA A 30 13.15 7.97 27.03
N ARG A 31 12.27 8.25 28.00
CA ARG A 31 11.24 9.27 27.91
C ARG A 31 11.81 10.66 27.68
N LEU A 32 12.83 11.05 28.45
CA LEU A 32 13.48 12.35 28.27
C LEU A 32 14.06 12.48 26.86
N PHE A 33 14.71 11.42 26.36
CA PHE A 33 15.30 11.42 25.02
C PHE A 33 14.24 11.51 23.92
N VAL A 34 13.20 10.68 23.97
CA VAL A 34 12.11 10.67 22.97
C VAL A 34 11.35 11.99 22.98
N THR A 35 11.04 12.56 24.15
CA THR A 35 10.31 13.84 24.22
C THR A 35 11.16 15.00 23.69
N ARG A 36 12.45 15.06 24.01
CA ARG A 36 13.36 16.07 23.43
C ARG A 36 13.50 15.93 21.92
N PHE A 37 13.58 14.70 21.44
CA PHE A 37 13.62 14.46 20.01
C PHE A 37 12.34 14.93 19.31
N LEU A 38 11.16 14.55 19.82
CA LEU A 38 9.88 14.94 19.23
C LEU A 38 9.70 16.47 19.26
N GLN A 39 10.20 17.14 20.30
CA GLN A 39 10.21 18.60 20.39
C GLN A 39 10.97 19.26 19.26
N THR A 40 12.08 18.67 18.82
CA THR A 40 12.90 19.20 17.70
C THR A 40 12.37 18.73 16.36
N TYR A 41 11.84 17.52 16.28
CA TYR A 41 11.45 16.94 15.00
C TYR A 41 10.09 17.40 14.49
N ILE A 42 9.08 17.49 15.37
CA ILE A 42 7.70 17.84 14.97
C ILE A 42 7.67 19.31 14.56
N SER A 43 8.03 19.55 13.30
CA SER A 43 8.19 20.87 12.69
C SER A 43 6.91 21.36 12.03
N CYS A 44 5.92 20.48 11.82
CA CYS A 44 4.57 20.84 11.41
C CYS A 44 3.53 19.88 12.04
N GLY A 45 2.29 20.34 12.16
CA GLY A 45 1.25 19.61 12.90
C GLY A 45 1.42 19.68 14.42
N CYS A 46 0.52 19.00 15.13
CA CYS A 46 0.50 18.97 16.59
C CYS A 46 0.35 17.52 17.10
N LEU A 47 1.32 17.04 17.88
CA LEU A 47 1.28 15.75 18.56
C LEU A 47 1.19 15.97 20.07
N LEU A 48 0.10 15.51 20.68
CA LEU A 48 -0.07 15.46 22.12
C LEU A 48 0.13 14.02 22.62
N LEU A 49 1.07 13.83 23.55
CA LEU A 49 1.21 12.59 24.31
C LEU A 49 0.51 12.74 25.67
N LEU A 50 -0.36 11.79 25.99
CA LEU A 50 -1.04 11.69 27.28
C LEU A 50 -0.65 10.36 27.94
N GLU A 51 0.15 10.42 29.00
CA GLU A 51 0.50 9.22 29.79
C GLU A 51 -0.66 8.80 30.69
N GLU A 52 -0.80 7.49 30.94
CA GLU A 52 -1.62 6.99 32.03
C GLU A 52 -1.14 7.56 33.38
N GLY A 53 -2.00 8.28 34.09
CA GLY A 53 -1.64 9.07 35.26
C GLY A 53 -1.56 10.59 35.01
N GLY A 54 -1.82 11.05 33.78
CA GLY A 54 -2.22 12.43 33.49
C GLY A 54 -1.11 13.38 33.04
N MET A 55 0.14 12.90 32.94
CA MET A 55 1.24 13.71 32.38
C MET A 55 1.01 13.96 30.88
N LYS A 56 1.26 15.19 30.45
CA LYS A 56 1.03 15.65 29.08
C LYS A 56 2.29 16.24 28.47
N PHE A 57 2.58 15.88 27.22
CA PHE A 57 3.61 16.52 26.40
C PHE A 57 2.97 17.00 25.10
N THR A 58 3.22 18.24 24.73
CA THR A 58 2.74 18.83 23.47
C THR A 58 3.92 19.15 22.58
N PHE A 59 3.90 18.63 21.36
CA PHE A 59 4.86 18.95 20.32
C PHE A 59 4.11 19.60 19.17
N GLU A 60 4.33 20.89 18.98
CA GLU A 60 3.62 21.69 17.99
C GLU A 60 4.62 22.38 17.07
N GLY A 61 4.44 22.15 15.77
CA GLY A 61 5.17 22.83 14.72
C GLY A 61 4.28 23.80 13.96
N ASN A 62 4.66 24.11 12.73
CA ASN A 62 3.88 25.00 11.86
C ASN A 62 2.54 24.36 11.43
N MET A 63 1.46 24.79 12.09
CA MET A 63 0.08 24.36 11.80
C MET A 63 -0.47 24.84 10.46
N ARG A 64 0.17 25.83 9.81
CA ARG A 64 -0.22 26.27 8.45
C ARG A 64 0.25 25.27 7.37
N ILE A 65 1.38 24.60 7.60
CA ILE A 65 1.91 23.59 6.68
C ILE A 65 1.15 22.26 6.83
N CYS A 66 0.89 21.85 8.08
CA CYS A 66 0.13 20.65 8.39
C CYS A 66 -0.87 20.98 9.50
N PRO A 67 -2.18 21.07 9.20
CA PRO A 67 -3.19 21.44 10.20
C PRO A 67 -3.62 20.27 11.09
N LEU A 68 -2.99 19.10 10.96
CA LEU A 68 -3.37 17.89 11.68
C LEU A 68 -2.97 17.96 13.16
N LYS A 69 -3.84 17.43 14.01
CA LYS A 69 -3.62 17.27 15.44
C LYS A 69 -3.92 15.84 15.86
N VAL A 70 -3.03 15.25 16.65
CA VAL A 70 -3.15 13.88 17.14
C VAL A 70 -2.97 13.82 18.64
N ILE A 71 -3.81 13.04 19.31
CA ILE A 71 -3.69 12.73 20.74
C ILE A 71 -3.39 11.24 20.89
N LEU A 72 -2.14 10.95 21.21
CA LEU A 72 -1.62 9.61 21.49
C LEU A 72 -1.65 9.37 23.01
N ARG A 73 -2.27 8.26 23.43
CA ARG A 73 -2.35 7.85 24.83
C ARG A 73 -1.31 6.76 25.09
N VAL A 74 -0.35 7.04 25.96
CA VAL A 74 0.71 6.11 26.34
C VAL A 74 0.24 5.31 27.55
N HIS A 75 0.10 3.99 27.36
CA HIS A 75 -0.34 3.03 28.36
C HIS A 75 0.83 2.39 29.11
N SER A 76 2.02 2.38 28.49
CA SER A 76 3.19 1.68 29.00
C SER A 76 4.47 2.47 28.74
N PRO A 77 5.37 2.59 29.74
CA PRO A 77 6.65 3.28 29.56
C PRO A 77 7.59 2.58 28.56
N GLN A 78 7.30 1.32 28.22
CA GLN A 78 7.99 0.57 27.16
C GLN A 78 7.87 1.25 25.80
N PHE A 79 6.84 2.07 25.57
CA PHE A 79 6.73 2.93 24.39
C PHE A 79 8.03 3.74 24.17
N TYR A 80 8.50 4.44 25.19
CA TYR A 80 9.67 5.30 25.08
C TYR A 80 10.95 4.49 24.84
N TRP A 81 11.08 3.35 25.52
CA TRP A 81 12.23 2.46 25.35
C TRP A 81 12.31 1.90 23.93
N LYS A 82 11.20 1.39 23.39
CA LYS A 82 11.12 0.84 22.03
C LYS A 82 11.41 1.91 20.99
N VAL A 83 10.76 3.07 21.08
CA VAL A 83 10.98 4.18 20.14
C VAL A 83 12.43 4.67 20.19
N MET A 84 13.03 4.83 21.37
CA MET A 84 14.43 5.25 21.50
C MET A 84 15.40 4.24 20.87
N THR A 85 15.19 2.94 21.08
CA THR A 85 16.17 1.91 20.71
C THR A 85 16.00 1.38 19.29
N ARG A 86 14.79 1.47 18.72
CA ARG A 86 14.42 0.89 17.42
C ARG A 86 13.71 1.86 16.48
N ALA A 87 13.64 3.15 16.81
CA ALA A 87 13.05 4.20 15.97
C ALA A 87 11.65 3.86 15.46
N ASP A 88 11.44 3.84 14.15
CA ASP A 88 10.16 3.54 13.47
C ASP A 88 9.68 2.10 13.70
N LEU A 89 10.59 1.11 13.69
CA LEU A 89 10.27 -0.26 14.10
C LEU A 89 9.89 -0.29 15.58
N GLY A 90 10.52 0.53 16.41
CA GLY A 90 10.14 0.72 17.80
C GLY A 90 8.74 1.28 17.99
N LEU A 91 8.34 2.24 17.16
CA LEU A 91 6.99 2.79 17.13
C LEU A 91 5.97 1.71 16.73
N ALA A 92 6.27 0.92 15.70
CA ALA A 92 5.43 -0.21 15.30
C ALA A 92 5.31 -1.26 16.41
N ASP A 93 6.43 -1.67 17.02
CA ASP A 93 6.46 -2.65 18.11
C ASP A 93 5.69 -2.19 19.34
N ALA A 94 5.71 -0.88 19.62
CA ALA A 94 4.95 -0.29 20.71
C ALA A 94 3.44 -0.30 20.40
N TYR A 95 3.05 0.00 19.15
CA TYR A 95 1.65 -0.08 18.73
C TYR A 95 1.14 -1.52 18.75
N ILE A 96 1.89 -2.47 18.17
CA ILE A 96 1.55 -3.90 18.15
C ILE A 96 1.42 -4.47 19.55
N ALA A 97 2.27 -4.05 20.49
CA ALA A 97 2.18 -4.48 21.88
C ALA A 97 1.02 -3.84 22.65
N GLY A 98 0.38 -2.79 22.12
CA GLY A 98 -0.64 -2.02 22.81
C GLY A 98 -0.06 -1.05 23.85
N ASP A 99 1.22 -0.68 23.75
CA ASP A 99 1.85 0.28 24.66
C ASP A 99 1.28 1.71 24.50
N PHE A 100 0.61 1.97 23.37
CA PHE A 100 -0.12 3.20 23.15
C PHE A 100 -1.34 3.02 22.24
N SER A 101 -2.26 3.96 22.32
CA SER A 101 -3.43 4.07 21.43
C SER A 101 -3.69 5.53 21.05
N PHE A 102 -4.76 5.77 20.30
CA PHE A 102 -5.18 7.12 19.91
C PHE A 102 -6.57 7.42 20.47
N THR A 103 -6.80 8.69 20.81
CA THR A 103 -8.15 9.15 21.19
C THR A 103 -9.10 9.07 20.00
N ASP A 104 -8.63 9.45 18.82
CA ASP A 104 -9.32 9.19 17.56
C ASP A 104 -8.94 7.80 17.04
N LYS A 105 -9.86 6.85 17.17
CA LYS A 105 -9.67 5.47 16.71
C LYS A 105 -9.75 5.31 15.19
N LYS A 106 -10.28 6.30 14.46
CA LYS A 106 -10.50 6.19 13.01
C LYS A 106 -9.32 6.73 12.21
N ASP A 107 -8.81 7.90 12.60
CA ASP A 107 -7.80 8.62 11.83
C ASP A 107 -6.54 8.95 12.65
N GLY A 108 -6.50 8.61 13.94
CA GLY A 108 -5.38 8.96 14.82
C GLY A 108 -4.02 8.42 14.35
N LEU A 109 -3.96 7.15 13.95
CA LEU A 109 -2.72 6.53 13.46
C LEU A 109 -2.31 7.08 12.09
N LEU A 110 -3.28 7.23 11.16
CA LEU A 110 -3.06 7.87 9.87
C LEU A 110 -2.47 9.28 10.03
N ASN A 111 -3.11 10.09 10.87
CA ASN A 111 -2.73 11.47 11.10
C ASN A 111 -1.36 11.56 11.77
N LEU A 112 -0.99 10.59 12.63
CA LEU A 112 0.37 10.53 13.17
C LEU A 112 1.38 10.40 12.03
N PHE A 113 1.21 9.40 11.15
CA PHE A 113 2.13 9.23 10.02
C PHE A 113 2.15 10.45 9.08
N MET A 114 1.01 11.08 8.82
CA MET A 114 0.95 12.30 8.02
C MET A 114 1.75 13.46 8.65
N ILE A 115 1.66 13.65 9.97
CA ILE A 115 2.46 14.63 10.72
C ILE A 115 3.96 14.30 10.61
N LEU A 116 4.32 13.03 10.78
CA LEU A 116 5.72 12.58 10.70
C LEU A 116 6.30 12.80 9.30
N ILE A 117 5.58 12.44 8.24
CA ILE A 117 5.99 12.64 6.85
C ILE A 117 6.16 14.13 6.53
N ALA A 118 5.18 14.96 6.92
CA ALA A 118 5.24 16.39 6.67
C ALA A 118 6.41 17.05 7.43
N SER A 119 6.65 16.63 8.68
CA SER A 119 7.78 17.12 9.48
C SER A 119 9.12 16.70 8.87
N ASN A 120 9.23 15.47 8.35
CA ASN A 120 10.41 15.00 7.63
C ASN A 120 10.75 15.91 6.45
N ASN A 121 9.72 16.23 5.66
CA ASN A 121 9.87 17.04 4.46
C ASN A 121 10.42 18.44 4.82
N VAL A 122 9.79 19.12 5.77
CA VAL A 122 10.25 20.43 6.26
C VAL A 122 11.71 20.37 6.76
N ASN A 123 12.04 19.36 7.56
CA ASN A 123 13.39 19.21 8.14
C ASN A 123 14.46 18.93 7.08
N SER A 124 14.11 18.19 6.02
CA SER A 124 15.02 17.91 4.90
C SER A 124 15.37 19.15 4.07
N HIS A 125 14.47 20.15 4.04
CA HIS A 125 14.70 21.41 3.34
C HIS A 125 15.50 22.43 4.18
N THR A 126 15.37 22.40 5.51
CA THR A 126 16.02 23.36 6.40
C THR A 126 17.44 22.96 6.79
N THR A 127 17.77 21.67 6.79
CA THR A 127 19.10 21.18 7.17
C THR A 127 19.87 20.67 5.94
N LYS A 128 21.03 21.29 5.63
CA LYS A 128 22.06 20.73 4.72
C LYS A 128 22.74 19.47 5.31
N MET A 129 22.04 18.68 6.13
CA MET A 129 22.56 17.45 6.70
C MET A 129 22.43 16.33 5.67
N LYS A 130 23.54 15.63 5.40
CA LYS A 130 23.59 14.53 4.43
C LYS A 130 22.47 13.52 4.70
N LYS A 131 21.74 13.14 3.64
CA LYS A 131 20.75 12.06 3.59
C LYS A 131 21.37 10.71 3.95
N THR A 132 21.70 10.50 5.23
CA THR A 132 22.22 9.22 5.70
C THR A 132 21.20 8.56 6.63
N ARG A 133 20.47 7.59 6.05
CA ARG A 133 19.72 6.49 6.67
C ARG A 133 18.60 6.90 7.62
N GLY A 134 17.39 6.93 7.07
CA GLY A 134 16.13 7.01 7.79
C GLY A 134 15.98 8.34 8.50
N TRP A 135 14.75 8.64 8.89
CA TRP A 135 14.47 9.78 9.76
C TRP A 135 15.19 9.67 11.14
N TRP A 136 15.75 8.49 11.46
CA TRP A 136 16.62 8.25 12.60
C TRP A 136 17.81 7.35 12.23
N ALA A 137 19.03 7.87 12.39
CA ALA A 137 20.20 7.04 12.68
C ALA A 137 20.46 7.12 14.19
N PRO A 138 20.21 6.06 14.98
CA PRO A 138 20.55 6.07 16.40
C PRO A 138 22.06 6.31 16.56
N VAL A 139 22.42 7.37 17.29
CA VAL A 139 23.81 7.74 17.61
C VAL A 139 24.48 6.71 18.55
N LEU A 140 23.72 5.78 19.11
CA LEU A 140 24.20 4.79 20.06
C LEU A 140 24.36 3.41 19.41
N PHE A 141 25.61 3.03 19.14
CA PHE A 141 26.30 1.72 19.09
C PHE A 141 25.61 0.40 18.66
N THR A 142 24.28 0.26 18.62
CA THR A 142 23.59 -0.98 18.19
C THR A 142 23.41 -1.09 16.68
N ALA A 143 23.63 0.02 15.94
CA ALA A 143 23.51 0.06 14.48
C ALA A 143 24.46 -0.90 13.76
N ARG A 144 25.65 -1.23 14.31
CA ARG A 144 26.63 -2.10 13.62
C ARG A 144 26.31 -3.60 13.69
N ILE A 145 25.89 -4.09 14.86
CA ILE A 145 25.50 -5.51 15.03
C ILE A 145 24.13 -5.76 14.40
N SER A 146 23.18 -4.84 14.60
CA SER A 146 21.88 -4.85 13.93
C SER A 146 22.06 -4.83 12.41
N SER A 147 22.89 -3.93 11.86
CA SER A 147 23.15 -3.84 10.41
C SER A 147 23.74 -5.11 9.80
N ALA A 148 24.61 -5.85 10.49
CA ALA A 148 25.19 -7.08 9.94
C ALA A 148 24.15 -8.22 9.93
N ILE A 149 23.47 -8.46 11.05
CA ILE A 149 22.39 -9.48 11.14
C ILE A 149 21.28 -9.17 10.14
N ASN A 150 20.93 -7.90 10.02
CA ASN A 150 19.94 -7.38 9.08
C ASN A 150 20.38 -7.53 7.62
N PHE A 151 21.66 -7.32 7.32
CA PHE A 151 22.24 -7.55 6.01
C PHE A 151 22.18 -9.03 5.63
N PHE A 152 22.57 -9.94 6.52
CA PHE A 152 22.45 -11.39 6.30
C PHE A 152 20.99 -11.84 6.16
N LYS A 153 20.08 -11.34 7.00
CA LYS A 153 18.63 -11.58 6.85
C LYS A 153 18.12 -11.14 5.47
N HIS A 154 18.49 -9.94 5.01
CA HIS A 154 18.08 -9.44 3.70
C HIS A 154 18.67 -10.27 2.55
N TYR A 155 19.96 -10.61 2.62
CA TYR A 155 20.60 -11.47 1.62
C TYR A 155 19.90 -12.83 1.51
N SER A 156 19.51 -13.42 2.65
CA SER A 156 18.76 -14.69 2.69
C SER A 156 17.31 -14.59 2.21
N ARG A 157 16.77 -13.36 2.07
CA ARG A 157 15.41 -13.06 1.63
C ARG A 157 15.36 -12.54 0.18
N LYS A 158 16.47 -12.49 -0.56
CA LYS A 158 16.45 -12.13 -2.00
C LYS A 158 15.56 -13.08 -2.81
N ASN A 159 14.86 -12.57 -3.81
CA ASN A 159 13.89 -13.33 -4.62
C ASN A 159 14.54 -14.18 -5.74
N THR A 160 15.55 -14.98 -5.38
CA THR A 160 15.97 -16.12 -6.21
C THR A 160 14.78 -17.08 -6.41
N LEU A 161 14.81 -17.94 -7.42
CA LEU A 161 13.73 -18.90 -7.72
C LEU A 161 13.20 -19.64 -6.47
N THR A 162 14.09 -20.20 -5.66
CA THR A 162 13.72 -20.93 -4.44
C THR A 162 13.15 -20.03 -3.34
N ASN A 163 13.68 -18.83 -3.19
CA ASN A 163 13.27 -17.89 -2.13
C ASN A 163 12.00 -17.12 -2.48
N ALA A 164 11.77 -16.80 -3.76
CA ALA A 164 10.60 -16.07 -4.23
C ALA A 164 9.32 -16.78 -3.78
N ARG A 165 9.23 -18.10 -4.03
CA ARG A 165 8.10 -18.92 -3.57
C ARG A 165 7.91 -18.87 -2.05
N ARG A 166 8.99 -18.97 -1.27
CA ARG A 166 8.95 -18.92 0.21
C ARG A 166 8.52 -17.55 0.74
N ASN A 167 8.93 -16.47 0.07
CA ASN A 167 8.56 -15.11 0.45
C ASN A 167 7.07 -14.86 0.16
N ILE A 168 6.60 -15.27 -1.02
CA ILE A 168 5.18 -15.18 -1.40
C ILE A 168 4.30 -16.03 -0.48
N SER A 169 4.63 -17.31 -0.26
CA SER A 169 3.78 -18.19 0.57
C SER A 169 3.60 -17.68 2.01
N ARG A 170 4.61 -17.04 2.61
CA ARG A 170 4.50 -16.50 3.97
C ARG A 170 3.41 -15.46 4.15
N HIS A 171 3.09 -14.69 3.12
CA HIS A 171 2.03 -13.67 3.18
C HIS A 171 0.73 -14.17 2.55
N TYR A 172 0.83 -14.76 1.36
CA TYR A 172 -0.35 -15.09 0.54
C TYR A 172 -0.98 -16.44 0.90
N ASP A 173 -0.26 -17.34 1.59
CA ASP A 173 -0.81 -18.60 2.10
C ASP A 173 -1.28 -18.48 3.57
N LEU A 174 -1.44 -17.26 4.10
CA LEU A 174 -1.91 -17.04 5.49
C LEU A 174 -3.30 -17.63 5.72
N SER A 175 -4.30 -17.14 5.00
CA SER A 175 -5.67 -17.68 5.00
C SER A 175 -6.54 -16.93 4.00
N ASN A 176 -7.16 -17.64 3.06
CA ASN A 176 -8.13 -17.05 2.13
C ASN A 176 -9.34 -16.44 2.88
N GLU A 177 -9.73 -17.02 4.01
CA GLU A 177 -10.83 -16.52 4.85
C GLU A 177 -10.47 -15.18 5.49
N LEU A 178 -9.23 -15.02 5.96
CA LEU A 178 -8.74 -13.74 6.47
C LEU A 178 -8.76 -12.66 5.39
N PHE A 179 -8.21 -12.98 4.22
CA PHE A 179 -8.16 -12.09 3.06
C PHE A 179 -9.56 -11.60 2.65
N ALA A 180 -10.55 -12.50 2.68
CA ALA A 180 -11.96 -12.18 2.42
C ALA A 180 -12.62 -11.28 3.48
N MET A 181 -12.06 -11.12 4.69
CA MET A 181 -12.63 -10.25 5.71
C MET A 181 -12.47 -8.75 5.41
N PHE A 182 -11.52 -8.39 4.55
CA PHE A 182 -11.22 -6.99 4.26
C PHE A 182 -11.28 -6.62 2.78
N MET A 183 -11.01 -7.57 1.88
CA MET A 183 -11.24 -7.38 0.46
C MET A 183 -12.74 -7.44 0.13
N ASP A 184 -13.11 -6.98 -1.07
CA ASP A 184 -14.43 -7.21 -1.65
C ASP A 184 -14.53 -8.62 -2.27
N GLU A 185 -15.70 -8.99 -2.82
CA GLU A 185 -15.91 -10.35 -3.30
C GLU A 185 -15.08 -10.72 -4.54
N THR A 186 -14.45 -9.74 -5.20
CA THR A 186 -13.48 -9.99 -6.27
C THR A 186 -12.14 -10.52 -5.75
N MET A 187 -11.87 -10.49 -4.43
CA MET A 187 -10.59 -10.95 -3.86
C MET A 187 -9.37 -10.30 -4.54
N GLN A 188 -9.47 -9.00 -4.87
CA GLN A 188 -8.39 -8.23 -5.48
C GLN A 188 -7.53 -7.56 -4.41
N TYR A 189 -6.31 -8.07 -4.22
CA TYR A 189 -5.33 -7.49 -3.31
C TYR A 189 -4.36 -6.57 -4.04
N SER A 190 -4.93 -5.54 -4.68
CA SER A 190 -4.21 -4.48 -5.41
C SER A 190 -5.04 -3.20 -5.42
N SER A 191 -4.45 -2.08 -5.83
CA SER A 191 -5.17 -0.81 -5.92
C SER A 191 -6.41 -0.93 -6.82
N ALA A 192 -7.55 -0.45 -6.33
CA ALA A 192 -8.74 -0.20 -7.12
C ALA A 192 -8.63 1.13 -7.89
N VAL A 193 -9.61 1.45 -8.74
CA VAL A 193 -9.74 2.77 -9.41
C VAL A 193 -11.14 3.33 -9.17
N PHE A 194 -11.21 4.35 -8.33
CA PHE A 194 -12.45 4.99 -7.88
C PHE A 194 -12.86 6.16 -8.78
N LYS A 195 -14.15 6.29 -9.07
CA LYS A 195 -14.72 7.48 -9.72
C LYS A 195 -15.01 8.59 -8.71
N ASN A 196 -15.38 8.24 -7.48
CA ASN A 196 -15.82 9.15 -6.41
C ASN A 196 -15.11 8.79 -5.08
N GLU A 197 -15.40 9.46 -3.97
CA GLU A 197 -14.85 9.08 -2.65
C GLU A 197 -15.65 7.95 -1.97
N ASP A 198 -16.97 7.96 -2.08
CA ASP A 198 -17.87 7.02 -1.38
C ASP A 198 -18.26 5.79 -2.21
N GLU A 199 -17.53 5.55 -3.31
CA GLU A 199 -17.85 4.44 -4.19
C GLU A 199 -17.48 3.09 -3.58
N ASP A 200 -18.33 2.10 -3.81
CA ASP A 200 -18.13 0.74 -3.35
C ASP A 200 -16.82 0.12 -3.88
N LEU A 201 -16.11 -0.60 -3.01
CA LEU A 201 -14.78 -1.16 -3.32
C LEU A 201 -14.84 -2.14 -4.50
N LYS A 202 -15.88 -2.98 -4.58
CA LYS A 202 -16.06 -3.94 -5.67
C LYS A 202 -16.22 -3.22 -7.01
N VAL A 203 -17.04 -2.16 -7.04
CA VAL A 203 -17.25 -1.35 -8.24
C VAL A 203 -15.92 -0.73 -8.68
N ALA A 204 -15.13 -0.19 -7.75
CA ALA A 204 -13.82 0.37 -8.04
C ALA A 204 -12.81 -0.69 -8.52
N GLN A 205 -12.86 -1.92 -8.00
CA GLN A 205 -12.02 -3.02 -8.46
C GLN A 205 -12.39 -3.49 -9.86
N LEU A 206 -13.69 -3.69 -10.15
CA LEU A 206 -14.17 -4.04 -11.49
C LEU A 206 -13.85 -2.96 -12.53
N ARG A 207 -13.86 -1.68 -12.12
CA ARG A 207 -13.38 -0.59 -12.98
C ARG A 207 -11.90 -0.71 -13.28
N LYS A 208 -11.06 -0.95 -12.27
CA LYS A 208 -9.62 -1.16 -12.49
C LYS A 208 -9.38 -2.31 -13.47
N ILE A 209 -10.09 -3.42 -13.31
CA ILE A 209 -10.05 -4.56 -14.24
C ILE A 209 -10.42 -4.12 -15.66
N SER A 210 -11.51 -3.37 -15.80
CA SER A 210 -11.98 -2.86 -17.10
C SER A 210 -10.95 -1.95 -17.78
N ILE A 211 -10.31 -1.06 -17.01
CA ILE A 211 -9.25 -0.17 -17.48
C ILE A 211 -8.04 -0.97 -17.96
N LEU A 212 -7.63 -2.02 -17.25
CA LEU A 212 -6.50 -2.86 -17.65
C LEU A 212 -6.80 -3.64 -18.93
N ILE A 213 -8.04 -4.15 -19.09
CA ILE A 213 -8.50 -4.81 -20.34
C ILE A 213 -8.44 -3.84 -21.52
N GLU A 214 -8.87 -2.59 -21.31
CA GLU A 214 -8.88 -1.54 -22.34
C GLU A 214 -7.46 -1.10 -22.71
N LYS A 215 -6.60 -0.85 -21.71
CA LYS A 215 -5.17 -0.55 -21.93
C LYS A 215 -4.44 -1.67 -22.66
N ALA A 216 -4.78 -2.92 -22.35
CA ALA A 216 -4.23 -4.07 -23.04
C ALA A 216 -4.90 -4.34 -24.39
N ARG A 217 -5.96 -3.63 -24.80
CA ARG A 217 -6.69 -3.89 -26.06
C ARG A 217 -6.98 -5.38 -26.29
N ILE A 218 -7.52 -6.05 -25.26
CA ILE A 218 -7.81 -7.48 -25.33
C ILE A 218 -9.02 -7.71 -26.25
N ASP A 219 -8.97 -8.79 -27.02
CA ASP A 219 -10.04 -9.25 -27.90
C ASP A 219 -10.09 -10.77 -27.88
N ARG A 220 -11.11 -11.35 -28.53
CA ARG A 220 -11.38 -12.80 -28.51
C ARG A 220 -10.29 -13.68 -29.13
N LYS A 221 -9.46 -13.14 -30.02
CA LYS A 221 -8.43 -13.89 -30.74
C LYS A 221 -7.13 -13.97 -29.96
N HIS A 222 -6.94 -13.08 -28.99
CA HIS A 222 -5.72 -13.00 -28.21
C HIS A 222 -5.58 -14.17 -27.21
N GLU A 223 -4.33 -14.52 -26.93
CA GLU A 223 -3.90 -15.34 -25.81
C GLU A 223 -3.15 -14.49 -24.78
N ILE A 224 -3.65 -14.50 -23.54
CA ILE A 224 -3.21 -13.60 -22.48
C ILE A 224 -2.35 -14.36 -21.48
N LEU A 225 -1.24 -13.77 -21.06
CA LEU A 225 -0.49 -14.18 -19.88
C LEU A 225 -0.68 -13.16 -18.76
N GLU A 226 -1.18 -13.62 -17.61
CA GLU A 226 -1.14 -12.86 -16.37
C GLU A 226 -0.03 -13.40 -15.45
N ILE A 227 0.95 -12.54 -15.17
CA ILE A 227 1.99 -12.83 -14.18
C ILE A 227 1.47 -12.38 -12.83
N GLY A 228 1.26 -13.33 -11.91
CA GLY A 228 0.70 -13.09 -10.58
C GLY A 228 -0.82 -13.04 -10.55
N CYS A 229 -1.48 -14.13 -10.93
CA CYS A 229 -2.94 -14.18 -11.13
C CYS A 229 -3.82 -14.13 -9.87
N GLY A 230 -3.20 -14.09 -8.69
CA GLY A 230 -3.90 -13.98 -7.41
C GLY A 230 -5.01 -15.02 -7.27
N TRP A 231 -6.20 -14.57 -6.87
CA TRP A 231 -7.38 -15.42 -6.64
C TRP A 231 -8.24 -15.63 -7.91
N GLY A 232 -7.74 -15.31 -9.10
CA GLY A 232 -8.34 -15.67 -10.39
C GLY A 232 -9.47 -14.77 -10.91
N SER A 233 -9.92 -13.78 -10.14
CA SER A 233 -11.03 -12.91 -10.58
C SER A 233 -10.70 -12.07 -11.80
N PHE A 234 -9.44 -11.64 -11.98
CA PHE A 234 -9.04 -10.91 -13.18
C PHE A 234 -9.17 -11.79 -14.43
N ALA A 235 -8.67 -13.03 -14.38
CA ALA A 235 -8.83 -14.01 -15.44
C ALA A 235 -10.30 -14.24 -15.82
N ILE A 236 -11.17 -14.42 -14.82
CA ILE A 236 -12.61 -14.64 -15.02
C ILE A 236 -13.25 -13.45 -15.73
N GLU A 237 -12.99 -12.23 -15.28
CA GLU A 237 -13.60 -11.02 -15.87
C GLU A 237 -13.06 -10.74 -17.29
N VAL A 238 -11.77 -10.97 -17.53
CA VAL A 238 -11.17 -10.86 -18.88
C VAL A 238 -11.88 -11.81 -19.84
N VAL A 239 -11.92 -13.11 -19.51
CA VAL A 239 -12.49 -14.12 -20.40
C VAL A 239 -14.00 -13.95 -20.57
N LYS A 240 -14.75 -13.59 -19.52
CA LYS A 240 -16.19 -13.29 -19.65
C LYS A 240 -16.47 -12.15 -20.63
N ARG A 241 -15.63 -11.11 -20.62
CA ARG A 241 -15.83 -9.91 -21.45
C ARG A 241 -15.38 -10.13 -22.90
N THR A 242 -14.35 -10.93 -23.13
CA THR A 242 -13.69 -11.00 -24.45
C THR A 242 -13.77 -12.37 -25.12
N GLY A 243 -13.93 -13.46 -24.35
CA GLY A 243 -13.85 -14.84 -24.85
C GLY A 243 -12.45 -15.30 -25.25
N CYS A 244 -11.41 -14.54 -24.89
CA CYS A 244 -10.01 -14.85 -25.23
C CYS A 244 -9.50 -16.12 -24.53
N LYS A 245 -8.31 -16.58 -24.91
CA LYS A 245 -7.57 -17.60 -24.15
C LYS A 245 -6.75 -16.94 -23.05
N TYR A 246 -6.60 -17.61 -21.92
CA TYR A 246 -5.96 -17.05 -20.75
C TYR A 246 -5.04 -18.04 -20.04
N THR A 247 -3.81 -17.64 -19.74
CA THR A 247 -2.91 -18.33 -18.82
C THR A 247 -2.59 -17.40 -17.65
N GLY A 248 -2.94 -17.79 -16.43
CA GLY A 248 -2.55 -17.10 -15.21
C GLY A 248 -1.51 -17.90 -14.43
N ILE A 249 -0.44 -17.26 -13.96
CA ILE A 249 0.59 -17.91 -13.14
C ILE A 249 0.66 -17.32 -11.74
N THR A 250 0.87 -18.15 -10.73
CA THR A 250 1.11 -17.73 -9.34
C THR A 250 2.17 -18.61 -8.67
N LEU A 251 2.78 -18.11 -7.59
CA LEU A 251 3.67 -18.88 -6.72
C LEU A 251 2.97 -19.38 -5.44
N SER A 252 1.73 -18.95 -5.18
CA SER A 252 0.95 -19.38 -4.02
C SER A 252 0.05 -20.56 -4.38
N LYS A 253 0.16 -21.63 -3.59
CA LYS A 253 -0.70 -22.81 -3.76
C LYS A 253 -2.13 -22.51 -3.33
N ALA A 254 -2.30 -21.74 -2.24
CA ALA A 254 -3.61 -21.36 -1.72
C ALA A 254 -4.39 -20.45 -2.68
N GLN A 255 -3.69 -19.54 -3.38
CA GLN A 255 -4.26 -18.73 -4.44
C GLN A 255 -4.67 -19.59 -5.63
N LEU A 256 -3.80 -20.50 -6.09
CA LEU A 256 -4.10 -21.38 -7.23
C LEU A 256 -5.35 -22.23 -6.96
N GLU A 257 -5.40 -22.93 -5.82
CA GLU A 257 -6.53 -23.80 -5.45
C GLU A 257 -7.86 -23.00 -5.40
N PHE A 258 -7.82 -21.77 -4.87
CA PHE A 258 -8.99 -20.90 -4.85
C PHE A 258 -9.40 -20.42 -6.24
N ALA A 259 -8.43 -20.01 -7.05
CA ALA A 259 -8.64 -19.51 -8.40
C ALA A 259 -9.21 -20.60 -9.32
N GLU A 260 -8.67 -21.83 -9.26
CA GLU A 260 -9.18 -23.00 -9.99
C GLU A 260 -10.63 -23.30 -9.63
N LYS A 261 -10.96 -23.26 -8.34
CA LYS A 261 -12.34 -23.41 -7.88
C LYS A 261 -13.25 -22.32 -8.45
N LYS A 262 -12.84 -21.05 -8.39
CA LYS A 262 -13.62 -19.92 -8.92
C LYS A 262 -13.81 -20.00 -10.44
N VAL A 263 -12.78 -20.39 -11.18
CA VAL A 263 -12.83 -20.59 -12.64
C VAL A 263 -13.81 -21.71 -12.99
N LYS A 264 -13.76 -22.83 -12.27
CA LYS A 264 -14.68 -23.95 -12.46
C LYS A 264 -16.12 -23.58 -12.10
N ASP A 265 -16.32 -22.89 -10.98
CA ASP A 265 -17.64 -22.39 -10.56
C ASP A 265 -18.23 -21.41 -11.59
N ALA A 266 -17.38 -20.72 -12.36
CA ALA A 266 -17.78 -19.84 -13.46
C ALA A 266 -17.95 -20.56 -14.82
N GLY A 267 -17.58 -21.84 -14.92
CA GLY A 267 -17.66 -22.63 -16.17
C GLY A 267 -16.64 -22.21 -17.25
N LEU A 268 -15.49 -21.66 -16.86
CA LEU A 268 -14.49 -21.08 -17.79
C LEU A 268 -13.19 -21.89 -17.91
N GLN A 269 -13.16 -23.10 -17.38
CA GLN A 269 -11.95 -23.94 -17.35
C GLN A 269 -11.38 -24.29 -18.74
N ASP A 270 -12.20 -24.21 -19.80
CA ASP A 270 -11.76 -24.49 -21.17
C ASP A 270 -11.04 -23.29 -21.81
N HIS A 271 -11.17 -22.11 -21.22
CA HIS A 271 -10.55 -20.85 -21.69
C HIS A 271 -9.45 -20.34 -20.76
N ILE A 272 -9.46 -20.75 -19.48
CA ILE A 272 -8.53 -20.29 -18.45
C ILE A 272 -7.66 -21.44 -17.96
N ARG A 273 -6.36 -21.36 -18.24
CA ARG A 273 -5.33 -22.21 -17.66
C ARG A 273 -4.65 -21.49 -16.50
N LEU A 274 -4.54 -22.15 -15.35
CA LEU A 274 -3.83 -21.61 -14.18
C LEU A 274 -2.64 -22.50 -13.83
N LEU A 275 -1.49 -21.91 -13.50
CA LEU A 275 -0.25 -22.66 -13.22
C LEU A 275 0.42 -22.18 -11.93
N LEU A 276 0.91 -23.14 -11.14
CA LEU A 276 1.84 -22.87 -10.04
C LEU A 276 3.25 -22.75 -10.61
N CYS A 277 3.60 -21.56 -11.10
CA CYS A 277 4.78 -21.35 -11.94
C CYS A 277 5.44 -20.00 -11.64
N ASP A 278 6.76 -19.99 -11.57
CA ASP A 278 7.54 -18.75 -11.58
C ASP A 278 7.61 -18.19 -13.00
N TYR A 279 7.53 -16.88 -13.19
CA TYR A 279 7.55 -16.26 -14.52
C TYR A 279 8.84 -16.60 -15.30
N ARG A 280 9.95 -16.85 -14.60
CA ARG A 280 11.23 -17.27 -15.19
C ARG A 280 11.22 -18.69 -15.74
N GLN A 281 10.17 -19.45 -15.43
CA GLN A 281 10.02 -20.87 -15.77
C GLN A 281 8.73 -21.15 -16.53
N VAL A 282 8.10 -20.12 -17.10
CA VAL A 282 6.95 -20.30 -17.99
C VAL A 282 7.37 -21.24 -19.11
N PRO A 283 6.66 -22.36 -19.34
CA PRO A 283 7.05 -23.33 -20.35
C PRO A 283 7.15 -22.70 -21.73
N ASP A 284 8.28 -22.90 -22.39
CA ASP A 284 8.42 -22.57 -23.80
C ASP A 284 7.61 -23.57 -24.62
N THR A 285 6.51 -23.10 -25.19
CA THR A 285 5.61 -23.90 -26.03
C THR A 285 5.80 -23.58 -27.52
N GLY A 286 6.76 -22.71 -27.86
CA GLY A 286 6.88 -22.10 -29.19
C GLY A 286 5.77 -21.07 -29.50
N HIS A 287 4.78 -20.92 -28.62
CA HIS A 287 3.71 -19.92 -28.74
C HIS A 287 4.00 -18.72 -27.84
N LYS A 288 3.86 -17.51 -28.40
CA LYS A 288 3.99 -16.25 -27.67
C LYS A 288 2.63 -15.68 -27.31
N TYR A 289 2.55 -14.90 -26.24
CA TYR A 289 1.30 -14.28 -25.78
C TYR A 289 1.09 -12.95 -26.48
N ASP A 290 -0.14 -12.70 -26.92
CA ASP A 290 -0.51 -11.43 -27.52
C ASP A 290 -0.51 -10.31 -26.49
N ARG A 291 -0.85 -10.63 -25.24
CA ARG A 291 -0.85 -9.67 -24.13
C ARG A 291 -0.21 -10.26 -22.90
N ILE A 292 0.60 -9.45 -22.23
CA ILE A 292 1.09 -9.74 -20.88
C ILE A 292 0.50 -8.70 -19.94
N ILE A 293 -0.03 -9.14 -18.81
CA ILE A 293 -0.52 -8.26 -17.76
C ILE A 293 0.11 -8.67 -16.43
N SER A 294 0.61 -7.69 -15.69
CA SER A 294 1.23 -7.91 -14.38
C SER A 294 0.71 -6.85 -13.41
N CYS A 295 0.05 -7.26 -12.34
CA CYS A 295 -0.49 -6.34 -11.33
C CYS A 295 0.19 -6.53 -9.98
N GLU A 296 0.98 -5.54 -9.57
CA GLU A 296 1.63 -5.44 -8.26
C GLU A 296 2.51 -6.65 -7.91
N ILE A 297 3.21 -7.16 -8.94
CA ILE A 297 4.15 -8.28 -8.81
C ILE A 297 5.61 -7.82 -8.74
N ILE A 298 5.96 -6.70 -9.38
CA ILE A 298 7.35 -6.28 -9.55
C ILE A 298 7.99 -5.87 -8.21
N GLU A 299 7.14 -5.49 -7.24
CA GLU A 299 7.44 -5.31 -5.83
C GLU A 299 8.06 -6.57 -5.18
N HIS A 300 7.77 -7.75 -5.74
CA HIS A 300 8.27 -9.05 -5.30
C HIS A 300 9.37 -9.63 -6.21
N VAL A 301 9.72 -8.94 -7.30
CA VAL A 301 10.85 -9.35 -8.17
C VAL A 301 12.17 -9.01 -7.49
N GLY A 302 12.27 -7.83 -6.87
CA GLY A 302 13.51 -7.36 -6.24
C GLY A 302 14.41 -6.59 -7.21
N HIS A 303 15.21 -5.68 -6.66
CA HIS A 303 16.00 -4.72 -7.42
C HIS A 303 16.91 -5.40 -8.47
N GLU A 304 17.53 -6.52 -8.13
CA GLU A 304 18.53 -7.19 -8.96
C GLU A 304 17.96 -8.01 -10.13
N PHE A 305 16.64 -8.24 -10.15
CA PHE A 305 15.99 -9.16 -11.09
C PHE A 305 15.03 -8.47 -12.05
N MET A 306 14.96 -7.13 -12.05
CA MET A 306 14.02 -6.39 -12.89
C MET A 306 14.38 -6.48 -14.38
N GLU A 307 15.67 -6.50 -14.74
CA GLU A 307 16.12 -6.77 -16.11
C GLU A 307 15.69 -8.17 -16.56
N GLU A 308 15.91 -9.19 -15.72
CA GLU A 308 15.47 -10.57 -16.00
C GLU A 308 13.95 -10.64 -16.19
N PHE A 309 13.17 -9.93 -15.36
CA PHE A 309 11.73 -9.82 -15.52
C PHE A 309 11.32 -9.27 -16.88
N PHE A 310 11.91 -8.15 -17.33
CA PHE A 310 11.59 -7.60 -18.64
C PHE A 310 12.13 -8.47 -19.79
N GLY A 311 13.26 -9.16 -19.63
CA GLY A 311 13.77 -10.12 -20.61
C GLY A 311 12.84 -11.33 -20.78
N CYS A 312 12.24 -11.84 -19.69
CA CYS A 312 11.20 -12.87 -19.75
C CYS A 312 9.94 -12.36 -20.44
N CYS A 313 9.49 -11.14 -20.14
CA CYS A 313 8.34 -10.54 -20.82
C CYS A 313 8.61 -10.38 -22.33
N GLU A 314 9.80 -9.91 -22.73
CA GLU A 314 10.21 -9.77 -24.13
C GLU A 314 10.18 -11.11 -24.88
N SER A 315 10.71 -12.17 -24.28
CA SER A 315 10.76 -13.49 -24.92
C SER A 315 9.38 -14.11 -25.10
N LEU A 316 8.48 -13.88 -24.15
CA LEU A 316 7.13 -14.43 -24.12
C LEU A 316 6.11 -13.61 -24.92
N LEU A 317 6.37 -12.34 -25.22
CA LEU A 317 5.43 -11.44 -25.90
C LEU A 317 5.52 -11.55 -27.42
N ALA A 318 4.37 -11.74 -28.08
CA ALA A 318 4.24 -11.74 -29.54
C ALA A 318 4.73 -10.41 -30.15
N GLU A 319 5.05 -10.40 -31.44
CA GLU A 319 5.68 -9.25 -32.12
C GLU A 319 4.84 -7.97 -32.00
N ASP A 320 3.53 -8.07 -32.24
CA ASP A 320 2.53 -7.00 -32.08
C ASP A 320 1.91 -6.95 -30.67
N GLY A 321 2.53 -7.63 -29.71
CA GLY A 321 2.00 -7.76 -28.36
C GLY A 321 2.07 -6.47 -27.54
N ILE A 322 1.21 -6.41 -26.51
CA ILE A 322 1.12 -5.31 -25.55
C ILE A 322 1.36 -5.84 -24.14
N HIS A 323 2.25 -5.20 -23.38
CA HIS A 323 2.47 -5.50 -21.97
C HIS A 323 1.91 -4.37 -21.10
N VAL A 324 1.04 -4.69 -20.15
CA VAL A 324 0.51 -3.75 -19.16
C VAL A 324 1.02 -4.11 -17.77
N LEU A 325 1.69 -3.16 -17.11
CA LEU A 325 2.25 -3.32 -15.77
C LEU A 325 1.61 -2.32 -14.81
N GLN A 326 0.97 -2.80 -13.75
CA GLN A 326 0.58 -2.01 -12.59
C GLN A 326 1.57 -2.26 -11.44
N PHE A 327 2.07 -1.21 -10.77
CA PHE A 327 2.97 -1.37 -9.63
C PHE A 327 3.00 -0.18 -8.69
N SER A 328 3.21 -0.46 -7.41
CA SER A 328 3.53 0.53 -6.38
C SER A 328 5.00 0.93 -6.42
N ALA A 329 5.29 2.20 -6.14
CA ALA A 329 6.63 2.74 -6.30
C ALA A 329 6.95 3.82 -5.27
N TYR A 330 8.25 3.96 -4.98
CA TYR A 330 8.79 5.17 -4.37
C TYR A 330 9.07 6.24 -5.44
N PRO A 331 8.95 7.54 -5.10
CA PRO A 331 9.59 8.60 -5.86
C PRO A 331 11.08 8.33 -6.03
N ASP A 332 11.65 8.64 -7.19
CA ASP A 332 13.04 8.33 -7.52
C ASP A 332 14.05 8.85 -6.50
N GLN A 333 13.81 10.04 -5.94
CA GLN A 333 14.69 10.66 -4.95
C GLN A 333 14.73 9.92 -3.59
N LEU A 334 13.78 9.03 -3.35
CA LEU A 334 13.64 8.23 -2.14
C LEU A 334 14.05 6.76 -2.37
N TYR A 335 14.20 6.33 -3.62
CA TYR A 335 14.32 4.91 -3.96
C TYR A 335 15.56 4.23 -3.38
N ASP A 336 16.75 4.79 -3.60
CA ASP A 336 18.01 4.15 -3.17
C ASP A 336 18.11 3.98 -1.65
N GLU A 337 17.57 4.93 -0.90
CA GLU A 337 17.50 4.84 0.55
C GLU A 337 16.50 3.76 0.98
N ASN A 338 15.28 3.79 0.43
CA ASN A 338 14.21 2.89 0.84
C ASN A 338 14.43 1.43 0.42
N ARG A 339 15.07 1.17 -0.73
CA ARG A 339 15.37 -0.21 -1.16
C ARG A 339 16.33 -0.91 -0.21
N LEU A 340 17.24 -0.17 0.43
CA LEU A 340 18.19 -0.70 1.42
C LEU A 340 17.64 -0.67 2.85
N TYR A 341 16.57 0.09 3.08
CA TYR A 341 15.97 0.27 4.38
C TYR A 341 15.19 -0.97 4.84
N LEU A 342 15.31 -1.32 6.11
CA LEU A 342 14.55 -2.38 6.75
C LEU A 342 13.47 -1.77 7.63
N GLY A 343 12.40 -1.36 6.98
CA GLY A 343 11.23 -0.80 7.64
C GLY A 343 10.21 -1.86 8.04
N PHE A 344 9.16 -1.38 8.67
CA PHE A 344 7.99 -2.16 9.12
C PHE A 344 7.50 -3.17 8.08
N LEU A 345 7.30 -2.75 6.83
CA LEU A 345 6.75 -3.63 5.78
C LEU A 345 7.62 -4.88 5.54
N LYS A 346 8.94 -4.73 5.42
CA LYS A 346 9.84 -5.87 5.15
C LYS A 346 9.99 -6.81 6.33
N GLU A 347 9.73 -6.32 7.55
CA GLU A 347 9.83 -7.14 8.76
C GLU A 347 8.53 -7.87 9.09
N TYR A 348 7.38 -7.21 8.91
CA TYR A 348 6.09 -7.72 9.38
C TYR A 348 5.15 -8.21 8.28
N ILE A 349 5.19 -7.64 7.07
CA ILE A 349 4.14 -7.85 6.05
C ILE A 349 4.69 -8.56 4.81
N PHE A 350 5.71 -7.97 4.16
CA PHE A 350 6.28 -8.42 2.89
C PHE A 350 7.79 -8.71 3.00
N PRO A 351 8.19 -9.86 3.59
CA PRO A 351 9.58 -10.27 3.59
C PRO A 351 10.15 -10.35 2.17
N GLY A 352 11.24 -9.63 1.90
CA GLY A 352 11.86 -9.60 0.57
C GLY A 352 11.18 -8.66 -0.45
N GLY A 353 10.12 -7.96 -0.05
CA GLY A 353 9.49 -6.93 -0.88
C GLY A 353 10.43 -5.75 -1.11
N CYS A 354 10.43 -5.23 -2.34
CA CYS A 354 11.23 -4.10 -2.78
C CYS A 354 10.41 -3.28 -3.78
N LEU A 355 9.75 -2.23 -3.29
CA LEU A 355 9.06 -1.29 -4.18
C LEU A 355 10.10 -0.64 -5.11
N PRO A 356 9.90 -0.67 -6.45
CA PRO A 356 10.76 0.03 -7.38
C PRO A 356 10.55 1.55 -7.33
N SER A 357 11.26 2.26 -8.21
CA SER A 357 10.90 3.59 -8.66
C SER A 357 10.53 3.57 -10.14
N LEU A 358 9.89 4.63 -10.63
CA LEU A 358 9.55 4.72 -12.05
C LEU A 358 10.79 4.61 -12.95
N ASN A 359 11.86 5.37 -12.63
CA ASN A 359 13.11 5.29 -13.39
C ASN A 359 13.70 3.88 -13.37
N ARG A 360 13.69 3.20 -12.21
CA ARG A 360 14.24 1.85 -12.11
C ARG A 360 13.52 0.88 -13.05
N VAL A 361 12.19 0.93 -13.08
CA VAL A 361 11.36 0.07 -13.94
C VAL A 361 11.65 0.35 -15.41
N THR A 362 11.60 1.62 -15.83
CA THR A 362 11.81 1.98 -17.23
C THR A 362 13.25 1.69 -17.67
N SER A 363 14.25 1.88 -16.80
CA SER A 363 15.65 1.56 -17.11
C SER A 363 15.87 0.06 -17.27
N ALA A 364 15.27 -0.79 -16.40
CA ALA A 364 15.32 -2.24 -16.56
C ALA A 364 14.67 -2.68 -17.88
N MET A 365 13.50 -2.12 -18.20
CA MET A 365 12.79 -2.37 -19.46
C MET A 365 13.69 -2.04 -20.65
N THR A 366 14.23 -0.82 -20.73
CA THR A 366 15.11 -0.41 -21.85
C THR A 366 16.36 -1.26 -21.96
N SER A 367 16.91 -1.75 -20.83
CA SER A 367 18.14 -2.55 -20.84
C SER A 367 17.94 -3.99 -21.30
N ALA A 368 16.72 -4.52 -21.19
CA ALA A 368 16.44 -5.95 -21.35
C ALA A 368 15.39 -6.27 -22.43
N SER A 369 14.86 -5.27 -23.13
CA SER A 369 13.79 -5.44 -24.12
C SER A 369 13.80 -4.34 -25.17
N GLU A 370 13.06 -4.53 -26.27
CA GLU A 370 12.80 -3.50 -27.28
C GLU A 370 11.52 -2.71 -26.96
N LEU A 371 10.95 -2.90 -25.77
CA LEU A 371 9.72 -2.25 -25.35
C LEU A 371 9.91 -0.75 -25.14
N CYS A 372 8.87 -0.01 -25.52
CA CYS A 372 8.72 1.44 -25.41
C CYS A 372 7.47 1.75 -24.59
N VAL A 373 7.49 2.86 -23.85
CA VAL A 373 6.33 3.34 -23.07
C VAL A 373 5.35 4.05 -24.00
N GLU A 374 4.14 3.51 -24.13
CA GLU A 374 3.05 4.14 -24.90
C GLU A 374 2.12 4.97 -24.04
N HIS A 375 1.95 4.57 -22.78
CA HIS A 375 1.07 5.27 -21.84
C HIS A 375 1.53 5.06 -20.40
N LEU A 376 1.40 6.09 -19.58
CA LEU A 376 1.70 6.05 -18.15
C LEU A 376 0.65 6.85 -17.38
N GLU A 377 0.14 6.25 -16.31
CA GLU A 377 -0.78 6.91 -15.39
C GLU A 377 -0.41 6.61 -13.95
N ASN A 378 -0.45 7.62 -13.09
CA ASN A 378 -0.25 7.46 -11.64
C ASN A 378 -1.61 7.42 -10.93
N ILE A 379 -1.98 6.23 -10.46
CA ILE A 379 -3.22 5.96 -9.74
C ILE A 379 -3.03 5.92 -8.21
N GLY A 380 -1.89 6.39 -7.67
CA GLY A 380 -1.55 6.27 -6.24
C GLY A 380 -2.62 6.80 -5.26
N ASN A 381 -3.34 7.86 -5.63
CA ASN A 381 -4.44 8.37 -4.80
C ASN A 381 -5.60 7.36 -4.63
N HIS A 382 -5.81 6.48 -5.60
CA HIS A 382 -6.82 5.42 -5.49
C HIS A 382 -6.40 4.31 -4.54
N TYR A 383 -5.09 4.10 -4.36
CA TYR A 383 -4.59 3.13 -3.39
C TYR A 383 -4.81 3.62 -1.95
N TYR A 384 -4.67 4.92 -1.68
CA TYR A 384 -5.09 5.49 -0.38
C TYR A 384 -6.53 5.08 -0.05
N LYS A 385 -7.47 5.29 -0.99
CA LYS A 385 -8.89 4.92 -0.81
C LYS A 385 -9.07 3.42 -0.60
N THR A 386 -8.39 2.60 -1.42
CA THR A 386 -8.41 1.14 -1.30
C THR A 386 -8.01 0.68 0.10
N LEU A 387 -6.91 1.21 0.64
CA LEU A 387 -6.42 0.88 1.99
C LEU A 387 -7.36 1.36 3.10
N ARG A 388 -8.06 2.49 2.90
CA ARG A 388 -9.11 2.94 3.83
C ARG A 388 -10.31 1.98 3.84
N CYS A 389 -10.74 1.49 2.68
CA CYS A 389 -11.78 0.46 2.58
C CYS A 389 -11.34 -0.83 3.26
N TRP A 390 -10.13 -1.32 2.97
CA TRP A 390 -9.60 -2.54 3.60
C TRP A 390 -9.53 -2.40 5.12
N ARG A 391 -8.96 -1.30 5.63
CA ARG A 391 -8.94 -1.07 7.07
C ARG A 391 -10.35 -1.06 7.66
N LYS A 392 -11.29 -0.33 7.07
CA LYS A 392 -12.67 -0.28 7.54
C LYS A 392 -13.27 -1.69 7.65
N ASN A 393 -13.22 -2.45 6.57
CA ASN A 393 -13.76 -3.80 6.51
C ASN A 393 -13.07 -4.74 7.51
N PHE A 394 -11.74 -4.64 7.63
CA PHE A 394 -10.95 -5.43 8.58
C PHE A 394 -11.36 -5.18 10.03
N MET A 395 -11.49 -3.91 10.42
CA MET A 395 -11.88 -3.53 11.78
C MET A 395 -13.34 -3.87 12.07
N GLU A 396 -14.25 -3.75 11.09
CA GLU A 396 -15.65 -4.17 11.23
C GLU A 396 -15.79 -5.69 11.39
N ASN A 397 -14.85 -6.48 10.85
CA ASN A 397 -14.82 -7.94 10.98
C ASN A 397 -13.86 -8.44 12.06
N GLN A 398 -13.36 -7.57 12.96
CA GLN A 398 -12.37 -7.92 13.98
C GLN A 398 -12.75 -9.16 14.79
N SER A 399 -14.00 -9.26 15.26
CA SER A 399 -14.46 -10.42 16.04
C SER A 399 -14.42 -11.73 15.25
N LYS A 400 -14.70 -11.69 13.94
CA LYS A 400 -14.60 -12.87 13.07
C LYS A 400 -13.15 -13.26 12.86
N ILE A 401 -12.26 -12.28 12.68
CA ILE A 401 -10.82 -12.50 12.54
C ILE A 401 -10.24 -13.17 13.80
N VAL A 402 -10.66 -12.75 14.99
CA VAL A 402 -10.28 -13.43 16.24
C VAL A 402 -10.80 -14.87 16.29
N ALA A 403 -12.04 -15.10 15.83
CA ALA A 403 -12.61 -16.45 15.76
C ALA A 403 -11.86 -17.38 14.79
N LEU A 404 -11.18 -16.84 13.77
CA LEU A 404 -10.28 -17.58 12.88
C LEU A 404 -8.92 -17.93 13.53
N GLY A 405 -8.67 -17.48 14.76
CA GLY A 405 -7.44 -17.76 15.50
C GLY A 405 -6.36 -16.68 15.42
N PHE A 406 -6.67 -15.51 14.85
CA PHE A 406 -5.74 -14.38 14.79
C PHE A 406 -5.87 -13.48 16.02
N ASP A 407 -4.78 -13.30 16.75
CA ASP A 407 -4.81 -12.56 18.01
C ASP A 407 -4.87 -11.02 17.83
N GLU A 408 -5.04 -10.33 18.96
CA GLU A 408 -5.04 -8.87 19.04
C GLU A 408 -3.75 -8.21 18.50
N LYS A 409 -2.59 -8.88 18.60
CA LYS A 409 -1.32 -8.36 18.06
C LYS A 409 -1.30 -8.45 16.54
N PHE A 410 -1.82 -9.52 15.98
CA PHE A 410 -2.01 -9.66 14.55
C PHE A 410 -2.89 -8.54 14.00
N ILE A 411 -4.04 -8.29 14.65
CA ILE A 411 -4.97 -7.22 14.25
C ILE A 411 -4.27 -5.86 14.25
N ARG A 412 -3.57 -5.50 15.33
CA ARG A 412 -2.81 -4.23 15.39
C ARG A 412 -1.68 -4.17 14.36
N THR A 413 -1.04 -5.29 14.03
CA THR A 413 -0.02 -5.35 12.98
C THR A 413 -0.62 -4.99 11.61
N TRP A 414 -1.79 -5.55 11.29
CA TRP A 414 -2.50 -5.29 10.03
C TRP A 414 -3.13 -3.90 9.97
N GLU A 415 -3.69 -3.41 11.07
CA GLU A 415 -4.17 -2.03 11.15
C GLU A 415 -3.03 -1.02 10.93
N TYR A 416 -1.86 -1.26 11.55
CA TYR A 416 -0.67 -0.45 11.33
C TYR A 416 -0.22 -0.49 9.87
N TYR A 417 -0.23 -1.67 9.25
CA TYR A 417 0.08 -1.82 7.83
C TYR A 417 -0.81 -0.96 6.94
N PHE A 418 -2.14 -1.07 7.08
CA PHE A 418 -3.06 -0.32 6.25
C PHE A 418 -2.88 1.19 6.42
N GLU A 419 -2.74 1.68 7.66
CA GLU A 419 -2.57 3.11 7.91
C GLU A 419 -1.21 3.65 7.47
N TYR A 420 -0.15 2.86 7.65
CA TYR A 420 1.19 3.21 7.22
C TYR A 420 1.26 3.39 5.71
N CYS A 421 0.72 2.42 4.94
CA CYS A 421 0.65 2.53 3.49
C CYS A 421 -0.32 3.64 3.04
N ALA A 422 -1.48 3.79 3.70
CA ALA A 422 -2.45 4.83 3.39
C ALA A 422 -1.83 6.23 3.53
N ALA A 423 -1.06 6.47 4.59
CA ALA A 423 -0.31 7.72 4.77
C ALA A 423 0.69 7.94 3.62
N GLY A 424 1.43 6.88 3.24
CA GLY A 424 2.41 6.94 2.16
C GLY A 424 1.80 7.36 0.81
N PHE A 425 0.65 6.78 0.44
CA PHE A 425 -0.08 7.15 -0.77
C PHE A 425 -0.74 8.53 -0.67
N LYS A 426 -1.40 8.84 0.46
CA LYS A 426 -2.08 10.13 0.67
C LYS A 426 -1.11 11.32 0.59
N SER A 427 0.11 11.13 1.11
CA SER A 427 1.17 12.13 1.09
C SER A 427 2.01 12.12 -0.19
N ARG A 428 1.73 11.21 -1.13
CA ARG A 428 2.48 11.02 -2.40
C ARG A 428 3.96 10.66 -2.20
N THR A 429 4.33 10.17 -1.02
CA THR A 429 5.63 9.51 -0.80
C THR A 429 5.67 8.07 -1.33
N LEU A 430 4.51 7.56 -1.73
CA LEU A 430 4.32 6.38 -2.56
C LEU A 430 3.46 6.77 -3.78
N GLY A 431 3.76 6.16 -4.91
CA GLY A 431 2.94 6.19 -6.13
C GLY A 431 2.48 4.79 -6.50
N ASN A 432 1.48 4.69 -7.38
CA ASN A 432 1.11 3.44 -8.03
C ASN A 432 0.89 3.75 -9.51
N TYR A 433 1.60 3.07 -10.40
CA TYR A 433 1.63 3.37 -11.81
C TYR A 433 1.00 2.26 -12.62
N GLN A 434 0.22 2.61 -13.63
CA GLN A 434 -0.17 1.72 -14.73
C GLN A 434 0.55 2.16 -16.00
N ILE A 435 1.41 1.29 -16.52
CA ILE A 435 2.22 1.56 -17.72
C ILE A 435 1.84 0.56 -18.81
N VAL A 436 1.73 1.08 -20.04
CA VAL A 436 1.54 0.28 -21.25
C VAL A 436 2.83 0.31 -22.05
N PHE A 437 3.30 -0.88 -22.43
CA PHE A 437 4.51 -1.08 -23.20
C PHE A 437 4.21 -1.78 -24.53
N THR A 438 4.83 -1.31 -25.61
CA THR A 438 4.78 -1.95 -26.95
C THR A 438 6.13 -1.86 -27.65
N ARG A 439 6.30 -2.47 -28.83
CA ARG A 439 7.52 -2.33 -29.64
C ARG A 439 7.41 -1.16 -30.63
N PRO A 440 8.55 -0.57 -31.04
CA PRO A 440 8.60 0.36 -32.17
C PRO A 440 7.89 -0.21 -33.40
N GLY A 441 7.02 0.59 -34.02
CA GLY A 441 6.28 0.16 -35.22
C GLY A 441 5.11 -0.78 -34.96
N ASN A 442 4.73 -1.02 -33.69
CA ASN A 442 3.56 -1.84 -33.39
C ASN A 442 2.26 -1.17 -33.89
N VAL A 443 1.66 -1.76 -34.93
CA VAL A 443 0.42 -1.26 -35.56
C VAL A 443 -0.77 -1.24 -34.59
N ALA A 444 -0.75 -2.07 -33.54
CA ALA A 444 -1.74 -2.05 -32.48
C ALA A 444 -1.66 -0.79 -31.60
N ALA A 445 -0.66 0.09 -31.77
CA ALA A 445 -0.54 1.37 -31.06
C ALA A 445 -0.79 2.61 -31.94
N PHE A 446 -0.91 2.47 -33.27
CA PHE A 446 -0.93 3.63 -34.20
C PHE A 446 -2.10 4.61 -34.00
N GLY A 447 -3.23 4.16 -33.46
CA GLY A 447 -4.46 4.95 -33.33
C GLY A 447 -4.54 5.87 -32.10
N ASN A 448 -3.42 6.16 -31.41
CA ASN A 448 -3.37 6.87 -30.12
C ASN A 448 -4.49 6.44 -29.14
N PRO A 449 -4.62 5.14 -28.83
CA PRO A 449 -5.80 4.59 -28.15
C PRO A 449 -5.89 4.97 -26.67
N TYR A 450 -4.87 5.64 -26.12
CA TYR A 450 -4.77 5.94 -24.69
C TYR A 450 -5.06 7.41 -24.35
N GLN A 451 -5.32 8.26 -25.35
CA GLN A 451 -5.85 9.60 -25.11
C GLN A 451 -7.36 9.55 -24.90
N ARG A 452 -7.80 9.97 -23.71
CA ARG A 452 -9.04 10.75 -23.64
C ARG A 452 -8.65 12.17 -24.01
N VAL A 453 -8.83 12.57 -25.27
CA VAL A 453 -8.91 13.99 -25.58
C VAL A 453 -10.03 14.52 -24.68
N PRO A 454 -9.80 15.53 -23.81
CA PRO A 454 -10.91 16.18 -23.13
C PRO A 454 -11.86 16.60 -24.24
N SER A 455 -13.11 16.08 -24.21
CA SER A 455 -14.15 16.61 -25.08
C SER A 455 -14.08 18.13 -24.96
N GLU A 456 -13.89 18.79 -26.10
CA GLU A 456 -13.60 20.21 -26.20
C GLU A 456 -14.50 21.02 -25.25
N VAL A 457 -13.89 22.05 -24.66
CA VAL A 457 -14.52 23.19 -23.99
C VAL A 457 -16.00 23.31 -24.37
N ASP A 458 -16.90 23.04 -23.42
CA ASP A 458 -18.30 23.47 -23.53
C ASP A 458 -18.27 25.00 -23.69
N HIS A 459 -18.37 25.46 -24.94
CA HIS A 459 -18.46 26.89 -25.28
C HIS A 459 -19.87 27.44 -25.09
N ASP A 460 -20.77 26.70 -24.43
CA ASP A 460 -22.17 27.05 -24.24
C ASP A 460 -22.46 27.88 -22.97
N ASP A 461 -21.49 28.65 -22.49
CA ASP A 461 -21.69 29.68 -21.46
C ASP A 461 -21.19 31.07 -21.92
N ILE A 462 -21.42 31.41 -23.20
CA ILE A 462 -21.51 32.81 -23.59
C ILE A 462 -23.00 33.18 -23.59
N PRO A 463 -23.51 33.90 -22.59
CA PRO A 463 -24.86 34.44 -22.67
C PRO A 463 -24.88 35.45 -23.82
N VAL A 464 -25.51 35.05 -24.94
CA VAL A 464 -25.98 35.99 -25.94
C VAL A 464 -27.07 36.81 -25.25
N SER A 465 -26.73 38.04 -24.87
CA SER A 465 -27.73 39.01 -24.43
C SER A 465 -28.51 39.48 -25.65
N ASP A 466 -29.71 38.94 -25.83
CA ASP A 466 -30.74 39.58 -26.65
C ASP A 466 -31.27 40.82 -25.93
N GLY A 467 -31.30 41.94 -26.66
CA GLY A 467 -31.88 43.22 -26.26
C GLY A 467 -30.90 44.36 -26.57
N GLU A 468 -31.19 45.37 -27.38
CA GLU A 468 -32.46 45.93 -27.81
C GLU A 468 -32.34 46.52 -29.21
N THR A 469 -33.41 46.37 -29.98
CA THR A 469 -33.78 47.23 -31.10
C THR A 469 -33.97 48.67 -30.65
N THR A 470 -33.19 49.60 -31.20
CA THR A 470 -33.63 50.97 -31.44
C THR A 470 -32.98 51.51 -32.71
N ASP A 471 -33.76 51.59 -33.77
CA ASP A 471 -33.68 52.68 -34.76
C ASP A 471 -35.07 53.35 -34.69
N PRO A 472 -35.18 54.70 -34.70
CA PRO A 472 -35.08 55.39 -35.98
C PRO A 472 -34.44 56.80 -35.93
N SER A 473 -33.79 57.15 -37.04
CA SER A 473 -33.78 58.49 -37.65
C SER A 473 -33.21 59.68 -36.84
N TYR A 474 -32.02 60.15 -37.21
CA TYR A 474 -31.75 61.41 -37.96
C TYR A 474 -30.24 61.63 -38.12
#